data_AF-A0A259CVG2-F1
#
_entry.id   AF-A0A259CVG2-F1
#
_cell.length_a   1.000
_cell.length_b   1.000
_cell.length_c   1.000
_cell.angle_alpha   90.00
_cell.angle_beta   90.00
_cell.angle_gamma   90.00
#
_symmetry.space_group_name_H-M   'P 1'
#
loop_
_entity.id
_entity.type
_entity.pdbx_description
1 polymer ?
#
loop_
_entity_poly.entity_id
_entity_poly.type
_entity_poly.pdbx_seq_one_letter_code
_entity_poly.pdbx_strand_id
1 'polypeptide(L)'
;MTAIFLRQKGLTVLVLEKGRIAGEQSSRNWGWIRQQGRDPAELPIMVESLSIWQRLAAELGEGVGFRQTGVLYLARTPREMAGFEAWMEHARAHQLDTRLLTGAEALALLP
;
A
#
# COMPACT_ATOMS: atom_id res chain seq x y z
N MET A 1 -6.30 -13.58 2.98
CA MET A 1 -7.56 -12.86 2.71
C MET A 1 -8.55 -13.64 1.84
N THR A 2 -8.10 -14.44 0.86
CA THR A 2 -8.98 -15.23 -0.02
C THR A 2 -10.10 -15.99 0.70
N ALA A 3 -9.79 -16.74 1.77
CA ALA A 3 -10.79 -17.50 2.52
C ALA A 3 -11.90 -16.62 3.12
N ILE A 4 -11.55 -15.43 3.62
CA ILE A 4 -12.52 -14.47 4.18
C ILE A 4 -13.51 -14.02 3.10
N PHE A 5 -13.01 -13.59 1.94
CA PHE A 5 -13.86 -13.15 0.83
C PHE A 5 -14.70 -14.27 0.23
N LEU A 6 -14.19 -15.50 0.15
CA LEU A 6 -14.98 -16.65 -0.30
C LEU A 6 -16.10 -16.99 0.71
N ARG A 7 -15.82 -16.91 2.02
CA ARG A 7 -16.85 -17.08 3.07
C ARG A 7 -17.94 -16.01 2.98
N GLN A 8 -17.58 -14.76 2.72
CA GLN A 8 -18.55 -13.67 2.51
C GLN A 8 -19.45 -13.91 1.28
N LYS A 9 -18.96 -14.65 0.28
CA LYS A 9 -19.76 -15.11 -0.87
C LYS A 9 -20.59 -16.37 -0.59
N GLY A 10 -20.67 -16.83 0.65
CA GLY A 10 -21.47 -17.98 1.06
C GLY A 10 -20.82 -19.35 0.82
N LEU A 11 -19.58 -19.42 0.35
CA LEU A 11 -18.91 -20.68 0.03
C LEU A 11 -18.34 -21.34 1.29
N THR A 12 -18.34 -22.66 1.38
CA THR A 12 -17.61 -23.40 2.43
C THR A 12 -16.13 -23.47 2.06
N VAL A 13 -15.24 -23.14 3.01
CA VAL A 13 -13.80 -22.99 2.75
C VAL A 13 -12.99 -23.74 3.80
N LEU A 14 -11.99 -24.50 3.35
CA LEU A 14 -10.94 -25.10 4.17
C LEU A 14 -9.61 -24.41 3.84
N VAL A 15 -8.84 -24.05 4.86
CA VAL A 15 -7.48 -23.52 4.72
C VAL A 15 -6.50 -24.57 5.23
N LEU A 16 -5.55 -24.96 4.39
CA LEU A 16 -4.48 -25.89 4.73
C LEU A 16 -3.15 -25.14 4.72
N GLU A 17 -2.41 -25.25 5.83
CA GLU A 17 -1.08 -24.67 6.01
C GLU A 17 -0.12 -25.79 6.40
N LYS A 18 1.06 -25.84 5.77
CA LYS A 18 2.06 -26.89 6.02
C LYS A 18 2.73 -26.74 7.39
N GLY A 19 2.74 -25.53 7.95
CA GLY A 19 3.39 -25.21 9.22
C GLY A 19 2.59 -24.24 10.10
N ARG A 20 3.25 -23.16 10.54
CA ARG A 20 2.60 -22.11 11.34
C ARG A 20 1.84 -21.16 10.42
N ILE A 21 0.59 -20.84 10.76
CA ILE A 21 -0.21 -19.84 10.05
C ILE A 21 0.58 -18.53 9.90
N ALA A 22 0.61 -18.01 8.66
CA ALA A 22 1.37 -16.81 8.29
C ALA A 22 2.88 -16.87 8.56
N GLY A 23 3.44 -18.06 8.75
CA GLY A 23 4.82 -18.28 9.18
C GLY A 23 5.89 -18.04 8.12
N GLU A 24 5.54 -17.65 6.89
CA GLU A 24 6.45 -17.48 5.74
C GLU A 24 6.68 -16.00 5.39
N GLN A 25 6.47 -15.56 4.14
CA GLN A 25 6.74 -14.16 3.75
C GLN A 25 5.84 -13.14 4.46
N SER A 26 4.63 -13.51 4.85
CA SER A 26 3.71 -12.63 5.58
C SER A 26 4.25 -12.18 6.94
N SER A 27 5.12 -12.96 7.58
CA SER A 27 5.75 -12.60 8.86
C SER A 27 7.12 -11.95 8.73
N ARG A 28 7.66 -11.82 7.50
CA ARG A 28 9.03 -11.35 7.24
C ARG A 28 9.13 -10.07 6.40
N ASN A 29 8.02 -9.59 5.86
CA ASN A 29 7.99 -8.33 5.13
C ASN A 29 8.09 -7.13 6.08
N TRP A 30 8.40 -5.96 5.54
CA TRP A 30 8.51 -4.70 6.30
C TRP A 30 7.16 -4.00 6.55
N GLY A 31 6.03 -4.62 6.20
CA GLY A 31 4.68 -4.11 6.49
C GLY A 31 4.23 -2.94 5.61
N TRP A 32 4.97 -2.60 4.55
CA TRP A 32 4.65 -1.43 3.72
C TRP A 32 3.45 -1.66 2.78
N ILE A 33 2.48 -0.75 2.86
CA ILE A 33 1.35 -0.66 1.95
C ILE A 33 1.49 0.69 1.24
N ARG A 34 1.70 0.67 -0.08
CA ARG A 34 1.95 1.87 -0.89
C ARG A 34 1.35 1.81 -2.28
N GLN A 35 0.97 2.96 -2.80
CA GLN A 35 0.50 3.14 -4.17
C GLN A 35 1.54 3.88 -5.02
N GLN A 36 2.35 4.75 -4.41
CA GLN A 36 3.38 5.56 -5.07
C GLN A 36 4.42 4.68 -5.78
N GLY A 37 4.78 5.00 -7.02
CA GLY A 37 5.81 4.30 -7.78
C GLY A 37 5.46 2.84 -8.12
N ARG A 38 4.15 2.55 -8.21
CA ARG A 38 3.63 1.29 -8.76
C ARG A 38 3.51 1.40 -10.26
N ASP A 39 3.54 0.25 -10.94
CA ASP A 39 3.15 0.18 -12.34
C ASP A 39 1.69 0.66 -12.48
N PRO A 40 1.35 1.48 -13.48
CA PRO A 40 -0.02 1.97 -13.67
C PRO A 40 -1.08 0.86 -13.73
N ALA A 41 -0.74 -0.30 -14.29
CA ALA A 41 -1.66 -1.45 -14.34
C ALA A 41 -1.96 -2.04 -12.96
N GLU A 42 -1.07 -1.84 -11.97
CA GLU A 42 -1.28 -2.28 -10.59
C GLU A 42 -2.07 -1.27 -9.74
N LEU A 43 -2.20 -0.02 -10.18
CA LEU A 43 -2.81 1.03 -9.35
C LEU A 43 -4.25 0.70 -8.91
N PRO A 44 -5.16 0.20 -9.76
CA PRO A 44 -6.51 -0.16 -9.33
C PRO A 44 -6.53 -1.18 -8.20
N ILE A 45 -5.68 -2.22 -8.27
CA ILE A 45 -5.64 -3.26 -7.23
C ILE A 45 -4.97 -2.73 -5.95
N MET A 46 -4.01 -1.81 -6.05
CA MET A 46 -3.39 -1.18 -4.88
C MET A 46 -4.33 -0.20 -4.17
N VAL A 47 -5.19 0.51 -4.92
CA VAL A 47 -6.25 1.35 -4.35
C VAL A 47 -7.26 0.51 -3.57
N GLU A 48 -7.75 -0.58 -4.17
CA GLU A 48 -8.67 -1.49 -3.48
C GLU A 48 -7.99 -2.17 -2.27
N SER A 49 -6.72 -2.58 -2.41
CA SER A 49 -5.97 -3.17 -1.29
C SER A 49 -5.87 -2.22 -0.10
N LEU A 50 -5.59 -0.92 -0.32
CA LEU A 50 -5.56 0.06 0.77
C LEU A 50 -6.94 0.21 1.42
N SER A 51 -8.01 0.23 0.63
CA SER A 51 -9.37 0.30 1.16
C SER A 51 -9.72 -0.93 2.02
N ILE A 52 -9.31 -2.13 1.60
CA ILE A 52 -9.45 -3.36 2.39
C ILE A 52 -8.70 -3.24 3.73
N TRP A 53 -7.47 -2.74 3.72
CA TRP A 53 -6.70 -2.54 4.96
C TRP A 53 -7.38 -1.57 5.93
N GLN A 54 -7.93 -0.46 5.43
CA GLN A 54 -8.68 0.50 6.24
C GLN A 54 -9.93 -0.14 6.86
N ARG A 55 -10.69 -0.91 6.08
CA ARG A 55 -11.87 -1.65 6.59
C ARG A 55 -11.48 -2.68 7.66
N LEU A 56 -10.45 -3.48 7.41
CA LEU A 56 -9.98 -4.48 8.37
C LEU A 56 -9.47 -3.85 9.67
N ALA A 57 -8.79 -2.70 9.58
CA ALA A 57 -8.36 -1.96 10.76
C ALA A 57 -9.55 -1.49 11.59
N ALA A 58 -10.63 -1.03 10.95
CA ALA A 58 -11.86 -0.65 11.62
C ALA A 58 -12.60 -1.86 12.26
N GLU A 59 -12.61 -3.01 11.58
CA GLU A 59 -13.31 -4.22 12.05
C GLU A 59 -12.56 -4.97 13.17
N LEU A 60 -11.24 -5.06 13.07
CA LEU A 60 -10.41 -5.86 13.98
C LEU A 60 -9.74 -5.03 15.09
N GLY A 61 -9.78 -3.70 14.99
CA GLY A 61 -9.22 -2.77 15.97
C GLY A 61 -7.69 -2.73 15.98
N GLU A 62 -7.14 -2.31 17.12
CA GLU A 62 -5.70 -1.96 17.27
C GLU A 62 -4.74 -3.13 17.02
N GLY A 63 -5.20 -4.38 17.13
CA GLY A 63 -4.38 -5.57 16.92
C GLY A 63 -3.81 -5.72 15.51
N VAL A 64 -4.35 -5.00 14.52
CA VAL A 64 -3.85 -5.00 13.13
C VAL A 64 -2.58 -4.17 12.96
N GLY A 65 -2.37 -3.17 13.82
CA GLY A 65 -1.21 -2.27 13.74
C GLY A 65 -1.17 -1.39 12.48
N PHE A 66 -2.28 -1.24 11.75
CA PHE A 66 -2.33 -0.44 10.53
C PHE A 66 -2.20 1.06 10.85
N ARG A 67 -1.27 1.74 10.18
CA ARG A 67 -1.10 3.20 10.24
C ARG A 67 -0.82 3.76 8.85
N GLN A 68 -1.55 4.81 8.48
CA GLN A 68 -1.35 5.51 7.21
C GLN A 68 -0.56 6.81 7.46
N THR A 69 0.77 6.74 7.29
CA THR A 69 1.70 7.84 7.60
C THR A 69 2.41 8.42 6.37
N GLY A 70 2.00 8.00 5.17
CA GLY A 70 2.64 8.39 3.92
C GLY A 70 3.98 7.69 3.67
N VAL A 71 4.57 7.94 2.49
CA VAL A 71 5.89 7.47 2.08
C VAL A 71 6.59 8.55 1.26
N LEU A 72 7.88 8.73 1.49
CA LEU A 72 8.72 9.69 0.76
C LEU A 72 9.73 8.95 -0.12
N TYR A 73 9.82 9.39 -1.38
CA TYR A 73 10.85 8.97 -2.32
C TYR A 73 11.74 10.17 -2.63
N LEU A 74 13.06 10.00 -2.50
CA LEU A 74 14.02 11.08 -2.73
C LEU A 74 14.66 10.92 -4.11
N ALA A 75 14.62 11.99 -4.90
CA ALA A 75 15.42 12.13 -6.11
C ALA A 75 16.75 12.80 -5.76
N ARG A 76 17.86 12.19 -6.17
CA ARG A 76 19.23 12.73 -6.07
C ARG A 76 19.68 13.39 -7.37
N THR A 77 19.00 13.09 -8.47
CA THR A 77 19.33 13.63 -9.79
C THR A 77 18.10 14.24 -10.48
N PRO A 78 18.30 15.19 -11.40
CA PRO A 78 17.19 15.72 -12.22
C PRO A 78 16.45 14.64 -13.01
N ARG A 79 17.17 13.58 -13.44
CA ARG A 79 16.57 12.44 -14.15
C ARG A 79 15.58 11.66 -13.29
N GLU A 80 15.91 11.43 -12.03
CA GLU A 80 15.00 10.76 -11.09
C GLU A 80 13.77 11.63 -10.82
N MET A 81 13.95 12.95 -10.65
CA MET A 81 12.83 13.87 -10.48
C MET A 81 11.90 13.91 -11.70
N ALA A 82 12.47 13.94 -12.91
CA ALA A 82 11.68 13.86 -14.15
C ALA A 82 10.87 12.55 -14.24
N GLY A 83 11.40 11.45 -13.71
CA GLY A 83 10.66 10.19 -13.59
C GLY A 83 9.44 10.30 -12.66
N PHE A 84 9.59 10.98 -11.52
CA PHE A 84 8.48 11.25 -10.60
C PHE A 84 7.45 12.20 -11.22
N GLU A 85 7.91 13.25 -11.90
CA GLU A 85 7.05 14.20 -12.64
C GLU A 85 6.20 13.48 -13.69
N ALA A 86 6.80 12.62 -14.51
CA ALA A 86 6.07 11.84 -15.50
C ALA A 86 5.03 10.91 -14.84
N TRP A 87 5.38 10.28 -13.71
CA TRP A 87 4.47 9.38 -13.01
C TRP A 87 3.26 10.09 -12.39
N MET A 88 3.30 11.41 -12.18
CA MET A 88 2.17 12.18 -11.66
C MET A 88 0.93 12.11 -12.55
N GLU A 89 1.07 11.84 -13.86
CA GLU A 89 -0.08 11.63 -14.73
C GLU A 89 -0.91 10.42 -14.30
N HIS A 90 -0.25 9.32 -13.96
CA HIS A 90 -0.91 8.12 -13.44
C HIS A 90 -1.51 8.38 -12.05
N ALA A 91 -0.78 9.10 -11.19
CA ALA A 91 -1.31 9.48 -9.88
C ALA A 91 -2.63 10.27 -10.00
N ARG A 92 -2.69 11.25 -10.91
CA ARG A 92 -3.91 12.04 -11.17
C ARG A 92 -5.03 11.19 -11.75
N ALA A 93 -4.72 10.33 -12.73
CA ALA A 93 -5.71 9.44 -13.36
C ALA A 93 -6.40 8.51 -12.34
N HIS A 94 -5.67 8.09 -11.30
CA HIS A 94 -6.19 7.25 -10.22
C HIS A 94 -6.57 8.01 -8.94
N GLN A 95 -6.57 9.36 -8.97
CA GLN A 95 -6.92 10.23 -7.83
C GLN A 95 -6.10 9.94 -6.56
N LEU A 96 -4.82 9.62 -6.73
CA LEU A 96 -3.93 9.34 -5.61
C LEU A 96 -3.54 10.64 -4.91
N ASP A 97 -3.57 10.63 -3.58
CA ASP A 97 -2.99 11.70 -2.76
C ASP A 97 -1.47 11.62 -2.81
N THR A 98 -0.89 12.28 -3.81
CA THR A 98 0.54 12.28 -4.09
C THR A 98 0.94 13.64 -4.60
N ARG A 99 2.10 14.12 -4.14
CA ARG A 99 2.65 15.41 -4.50
C ARG A 99 4.15 15.32 -4.73
N LEU A 100 4.63 16.15 -5.64
CA LEU A 100 6.06 16.44 -5.75
C LEU A 100 6.44 17.45 -4.68
N LEU A 101 7.64 17.27 -4.14
CA LEU A 101 8.16 18.08 -3.05
C LEU A 101 9.51 18.66 -3.43
N THR A 102 9.74 19.91 -3.06
CA THR A 102 11.08 20.48 -2.96
C THR A 102 11.84 19.87 -1.80
N GLY A 103 13.17 20.02 -1.79
CA GLY A 103 14.01 19.56 -0.69
C GLY A 103 13.63 20.19 0.66
N ALA A 104 13.22 21.46 0.67
CA ALA A 104 12.78 22.16 1.88
C ALA A 104 11.47 21.58 2.43
N GLU A 105 10.49 21.31 1.56
CA GLU A 105 9.22 20.69 1.97
C GLU A 105 9.41 19.26 2.45
N ALA A 106 10.29 18.49 1.80
CA ALA A 106 10.61 17.13 2.24
C ALA A 106 11.24 17.15 3.65
N LEU A 107 12.19 18.06 3.91
CA LEU A 107 12.83 18.20 5.22
C LEU A 107 11.82 18.58 6.31
N ALA A 108 10.83 19.43 6.00
CA ALA A 108 9.79 19.82 6.95
C ALA A 108 8.82 18.68 7.34
N LEU A 109 8.81 17.56 6.61
CA LEU A 109 7.98 16.38 6.92
C LEU A 109 8.72 15.31 7.71
N LEU A 110 10.05 15.37 7.75
CA LEU A 110 10.84 14.42 8.52
C LEU A 110 10.80 14.82 10.01
N PRO A 111 10.63 13.84 10.91
CA PRO A 111 10.65 14.09 12.35
C PRO A 111 12.02 14.56 12.85
#